data_AF-A0ABD7HQ39-F1
#
_entry.id   AF-A0ABD7HQ39-F1
#
_cell.length_a   1.000
_cell.length_b   1.000
_cell.length_c   1.000
_cell.angle_alpha   90.00
_cell.angle_beta   90.00
_cell.angle_gamma   90.00
#
_symmetry.space_group_name_H-M   'P 1'
#
loop_
_entity.id
_entity.type
_entity.pdbx_description
1 polymer ?
#
loop_
_entity_poly.entity_id
_entity_poly.type
_entity_poly.pdbx_seq_one_letter_code
_entity_poly.pdbx_strand_id
1 'polypeptide(L)'
;MNTKSNGSTWRDSAGLAVLPIRLVVGWTYFSAFWRRVALENKLDPDVSGYVGEKFNHFLPQALGIKPIIAFLVEHPDLLKWSMVVFTVVEGVTGLCLMAGILTRAMSVSVFLLALGILLGSGWLGTTCLDEWQIGILGISAGLTLFLAGGGRYSLDHVVVERNFGVAESCWFRWLASGPLDVRRRQVLGGAAAVLTIALCTNQYFHGGLYGPLRNKSVAPIIEVSNARISDRNLRFTVYRTEGVDVYGSFLVGVTVTESETGRAVVVLRAEQLSSLPAHSITNRYIAAVKPGAYGVIVPLGAKAELNIDGLDIRIDPRHHYNLSLADVSGAVWTQALQIDD
;
A
#
# COMPACT_ATOMS: atom_id res chain seq x y z
N MET A 1 48.71 -10.73 27.21
CA MET A 1 47.24 -10.74 27.35
C MET A 1 46.64 -9.70 26.42
N ASN A 2 46.27 -10.09 25.19
CA ASN A 2 45.81 -9.20 24.14
C ASN A 2 44.45 -9.65 23.59
N THR A 3 43.45 -9.81 24.48
CA THR A 3 42.10 -10.29 24.14
C THR A 3 41.13 -9.17 23.74
N LYS A 4 41.55 -7.90 23.76
CA LYS A 4 40.71 -6.75 23.39
C LYS A 4 40.65 -6.46 21.88
N SER A 5 41.59 -6.93 21.05
CA SER A 5 41.61 -6.54 19.63
C SER A 5 40.65 -7.34 18.74
N ASN A 6 40.51 -8.66 18.93
CA ASN A 6 39.77 -9.51 18.00
C ASN A 6 38.27 -9.22 17.91
N GLY A 7 37.64 -8.72 18.98
CA GLY A 7 36.21 -8.40 19.01
C GLY A 7 35.82 -7.12 18.25
N SER A 8 36.78 -6.22 18.03
CA SER A 8 36.59 -4.95 17.31
C SER A 8 36.73 -5.13 15.80
N THR A 9 37.73 -5.91 15.37
CA THR A 9 38.07 -6.11 13.96
C THR A 9 36.97 -6.78 13.15
N TRP A 10 36.25 -7.77 13.70
CA TRP A 10 35.18 -8.45 12.95
C TRP A 10 33.94 -7.57 12.79
N ARG A 11 33.62 -6.71 13.78
CA ARG A 11 32.48 -5.79 13.71
C ARG A 11 32.74 -4.67 12.72
N ASP A 12 33.97 -4.16 12.72
CA ASP A 12 34.41 -3.21 11.71
C ASP A 12 34.32 -3.81 10.31
N SER A 13 34.81 -5.04 10.11
CA SER A 13 34.70 -5.75 8.83
C SER A 13 33.25 -6.00 8.41
N ALA A 14 32.36 -6.38 9.34
CA ALA A 14 30.95 -6.58 9.04
C ALA A 14 30.25 -5.27 8.68
N GLY A 15 30.49 -4.19 9.43
CA GLY A 15 29.97 -2.86 9.15
C GLY A 15 30.46 -2.29 7.81
N LEU A 16 31.74 -2.56 7.46
CA LEU A 16 32.30 -2.22 6.15
C LEU A 16 31.66 -3.03 5.02
N ALA A 17 31.39 -4.32 5.23
CA ALA A 17 30.75 -5.17 4.23
C ALA A 17 29.30 -4.73 3.93
N VAL A 18 28.57 -4.22 4.93
CA VAL A 18 27.19 -3.74 4.77
C VAL A 18 27.09 -2.25 4.45
N LEU A 19 28.21 -1.52 4.36
CA LEU A 19 28.22 -0.09 4.08
C LEU A 19 27.45 0.27 2.79
N PRO A 20 27.60 -0.46 1.65
CA PRO A 20 26.81 -0.18 0.45
C PRO A 20 25.31 -0.31 0.69
N ILE A 21 24.89 -1.36 1.43
CA ILE A 21 23.49 -1.56 1.81
C ILE A 21 23.00 -0.38 2.65
N ARG A 22 23.80 0.06 3.63
CA ARG A 22 23.44 1.18 4.49
C ARG A 22 23.22 2.48 3.70
N LEU A 23 24.11 2.79 2.77
CA LEU A 23 24.02 3.99 1.95
C LEU A 23 22.84 3.94 0.98
N VAL A 24 22.67 2.82 0.26
CA VAL A 24 21.60 2.67 -0.73
C VAL A 24 20.23 2.62 -0.05
N VAL A 25 20.07 1.83 1.01
CA VAL A 25 18.81 1.77 1.77
C VAL A 25 18.51 3.12 2.44
N GLY A 26 19.54 3.79 2.97
CA GLY A 26 19.38 5.14 3.50
C GLY A 26 18.87 6.12 2.43
N TRP A 27 19.43 6.05 1.22
CA TRP A 27 18.97 6.86 0.09
C TRP A 27 17.55 6.49 -0.37
N THR A 28 17.16 5.22 -0.40
CA THR A 28 15.80 4.84 -0.83
C THR A 28 14.73 5.48 0.05
N TYR A 29 14.92 5.51 1.37
CA TYR A 29 14.00 6.19 2.29
C TYR A 29 14.12 7.71 2.24
N PHE A 30 15.34 8.26 2.26
CA PHE A 30 15.52 9.71 2.19
C PHE A 30 14.98 10.31 0.89
N SER A 31 15.18 9.61 -0.23
CA SER A 31 14.70 10.05 -1.54
C SER A 31 13.16 10.09 -1.61
N ALA A 32 12.45 9.27 -0.84
CA ALA A 32 10.99 9.36 -0.75
C ALA A 32 10.56 10.71 -0.13
N PHE A 33 11.21 11.12 0.96
CA PHE A 33 11.02 12.45 1.54
C PHE A 33 11.40 13.57 0.55
N TRP A 34 12.59 13.47 -0.05
CA TRP A 34 13.08 14.48 -0.99
C TRP A 34 12.14 14.68 -2.18
N ARG A 35 11.64 13.58 -2.78
CA ARG A 35 10.68 13.65 -3.90
C ARG A 35 9.36 14.31 -3.49
N ARG A 36 8.84 14.03 -2.30
CA ARG A 36 7.51 14.49 -1.85
C ARG A 36 7.48 15.88 -1.23
N VAL A 37 8.64 16.44 -0.89
CA VAL A 37 8.76 17.74 -0.23
C VAL A 37 9.54 18.74 -1.09
N ALA A 38 10.68 18.34 -1.65
CA ALA A 38 11.58 19.26 -2.36
C ALA A 38 11.31 19.30 -3.86
N LEU A 39 11.00 18.17 -4.49
CA LEU A 39 10.82 18.09 -5.96
C LEU A 39 9.37 18.30 -6.38
N GLU A 40 8.42 17.72 -5.65
CA GLU A 40 6.99 17.85 -5.91
C GLU A 40 6.25 18.01 -4.59
N ASN A 41 5.18 18.81 -4.56
CA ASN A 41 4.32 18.92 -3.39
C ASN A 41 3.27 17.78 -3.38
N LYS A 42 3.68 16.58 -2.93
CA LYS A 42 2.79 15.40 -2.88
C LYS A 42 2.09 15.19 -1.54
N LEU A 43 2.30 16.10 -0.58
CA LEU A 43 1.69 16.04 0.76
C LEU A 43 0.43 16.90 0.88
N ASP A 44 0.14 17.70 -0.14
CA ASP A 44 -1.04 18.55 -0.22
C ASP A 44 -2.23 17.77 -0.78
N PRO A 45 -3.33 17.59 -0.02
CA PRO A 45 -4.54 16.93 -0.50
C PRO A 45 -5.21 17.63 -1.68
N ASP A 46 -4.99 18.94 -1.83
CA ASP A 46 -5.65 19.74 -2.88
C ASP A 46 -4.93 19.64 -4.23
N VAL A 47 -3.75 19.01 -4.26
CA VAL A 47 -2.91 18.88 -5.46
C VAL A 47 -3.02 17.47 -6.05
N SER A 48 -3.08 17.40 -7.38
CA SER A 48 -3.12 16.11 -8.10
C SER A 48 -1.91 15.22 -7.77
N GLY A 49 -2.18 13.96 -7.45
CA GLY A 49 -1.14 13.01 -7.07
C GLY A 49 -0.74 13.08 -5.60
N TYR A 50 -1.63 13.61 -4.75
CA TYR A 50 -1.54 13.50 -3.30
C TYR A 50 -1.25 12.05 -2.88
N VAL A 51 -0.22 11.85 -2.07
CA VAL A 51 0.25 10.50 -1.71
C VAL A 51 -0.79 9.70 -0.91
N GLY A 52 -1.69 10.37 -0.19
CA GLY A 52 -2.74 9.69 0.58
C GLY A 52 -3.75 8.96 -0.30
N GLU A 53 -3.94 9.35 -1.57
CA GLU A 53 -4.78 8.58 -2.50
C GLU A 53 -4.24 7.17 -2.71
N LYS A 54 -2.92 6.97 -2.61
CA LYS A 54 -2.31 5.63 -2.72
C LYS A 54 -2.73 4.70 -1.58
N PHE A 55 -3.16 5.21 -0.43
CA PHE A 55 -3.67 4.35 0.65
C PHE A 55 -4.98 3.67 0.27
N ASN A 56 -5.78 4.25 -0.63
CA ASN A 56 -6.92 3.54 -1.22
C ASN A 56 -6.44 2.32 -2.00
N HIS A 57 -5.34 2.44 -2.75
CA HIS A 57 -4.81 1.34 -3.55
C HIS A 57 -4.33 0.19 -2.66
N PHE A 58 -3.89 0.46 -1.44
CA PHE A 58 -3.42 -0.58 -0.52
C PHE A 58 -4.58 -1.37 0.11
N LEU A 59 -5.72 -0.72 0.33
CA LEU A 59 -6.83 -1.25 1.13
C LEU A 59 -7.39 -2.62 0.68
N PRO A 60 -7.66 -2.89 -0.61
CA PRO A 60 -8.40 -4.09 -1.02
C PRO A 60 -7.79 -5.41 -0.59
N GLN A 61 -6.47 -5.56 -0.72
CA GLN A 61 -5.77 -6.83 -0.47
C GLN A 61 -4.71 -6.73 0.64
N ALA A 62 -4.68 -5.65 1.43
CA ALA A 62 -3.74 -5.53 2.54
C ALA A 62 -3.86 -6.72 3.52
N LEU A 63 -2.72 -7.16 4.05
CA LEU A 63 -2.61 -8.27 4.99
C LEU A 63 -2.57 -7.74 6.43
N GLY A 64 -3.59 -8.05 7.23
CA GLY A 64 -3.61 -7.74 8.67
C GLY A 64 -3.84 -6.28 9.05
N ILE A 65 -3.63 -5.32 8.14
CA ILE A 65 -3.74 -3.88 8.43
C ILE A 65 -4.92 -3.17 7.73
N LYS A 66 -5.83 -3.92 7.08
CA LYS A 66 -7.02 -3.35 6.40
C LYS A 66 -7.83 -2.38 7.28
N PRO A 67 -8.15 -2.69 8.55
CA PRO A 67 -8.99 -1.78 9.36
C PRO A 67 -8.34 -0.42 9.61
N ILE A 68 -7.01 -0.41 9.77
CA ILE A 68 -6.24 0.83 10.00
C ILE A 68 -6.25 1.67 8.72
N ILE A 69 -6.00 1.04 7.57
CA ILE A 69 -6.03 1.74 6.27
C ILE A 69 -7.44 2.28 5.99
N ALA A 70 -8.49 1.46 6.20
CA ALA A 70 -9.89 1.86 6.03
C ALA A 70 -10.22 3.10 6.87
N PHE A 71 -9.85 3.07 8.14
CA PHE A 71 -10.05 4.20 9.05
C PHE A 71 -9.35 5.47 8.55
N LEU A 72 -8.11 5.38 8.08
CA LEU A 72 -7.37 6.53 7.55
C LEU A 72 -8.01 7.10 6.28
N VAL A 73 -8.42 6.25 5.32
CA VAL A 73 -9.02 6.72 4.06
C VAL A 73 -10.43 7.31 4.22
N GLU A 74 -11.11 6.97 5.32
CA GLU A 74 -12.38 7.59 5.73
C GLU A 74 -12.18 8.92 6.49
N HIS A 75 -10.97 9.20 6.98
CA HIS A 75 -10.64 10.41 7.75
C HIS A 75 -9.50 11.21 7.09
N PRO A 76 -9.79 12.04 6.07
CA PRO A 76 -8.79 12.74 5.26
C PRO A 76 -7.79 13.59 6.06
N ASP A 77 -8.25 14.29 7.10
CA ASP A 77 -7.38 15.11 7.95
C ASP A 77 -6.34 14.26 8.68
N LEU A 78 -6.75 13.12 9.23
CA LEU A 78 -5.84 12.21 9.91
C LEU A 78 -4.88 11.55 8.91
N LEU A 79 -5.37 11.19 7.72
CA LEU A 79 -4.52 10.66 6.65
C LEU A 79 -3.44 11.67 6.24
N LYS A 80 -3.79 12.95 6.08
CA LYS A 80 -2.82 14.03 5.79
C LYS A 80 -1.70 14.07 6.81
N TRP A 81 -2.03 14.16 8.08
CA TRP A 81 -1.02 14.18 9.14
C TRP A 81 -0.22 12.88 9.21
N SER A 82 -0.87 11.73 9.02
CA SER A 82 -0.18 10.45 8.95
C SER A 82 0.85 10.42 7.81
N MET A 83 0.53 10.99 6.65
CA MET A 83 1.42 11.03 5.49
C MET A 83 2.61 11.95 5.72
N VAL A 84 2.40 13.10 6.37
CA VAL A 84 3.47 14.01 6.77
C VAL A 84 4.41 13.31 7.75
N VAL A 85 3.87 12.71 8.82
CA VAL A 85 4.67 12.00 9.83
C VAL A 85 5.46 10.86 9.19
N PHE A 86 4.81 10.03 8.37
CA PHE A 86 5.48 8.93 7.67
C PHE A 86 6.63 9.44 6.79
N THR A 87 6.38 10.50 6.02
CA THR A 87 7.39 11.10 5.14
C THR A 87 8.57 11.69 5.92
N VAL A 88 8.32 12.35 7.05
CA VAL A 88 9.38 12.86 7.94
C VAL A 88 10.19 11.71 8.53
N VAL A 89 9.53 10.65 9.00
CA VAL A 89 10.20 9.46 9.53
C VAL A 89 11.08 8.81 8.46
N GLU A 90 10.60 8.63 7.23
CA GLU A 90 11.40 8.12 6.12
C GLU A 90 12.64 9.01 5.85
N GLY A 91 12.45 10.33 5.84
CA GLY A 91 13.53 11.30 5.64
C GLY A 91 14.60 11.22 6.73
N VAL A 92 14.19 11.26 8.00
CA VAL A 92 15.08 11.17 9.17
C VAL A 92 15.79 9.83 9.20
N THR A 93 15.05 8.72 9.05
CA THR A 93 15.62 7.37 9.04
C THR A 93 16.64 7.21 7.92
N GLY A 94 16.31 7.65 6.70
CA GLY A 94 17.20 7.57 5.55
C GLY A 94 18.50 8.37 5.75
N LEU A 95 18.39 9.63 6.19
CA LEU A 95 19.54 10.50 6.40
C LEU A 95 20.44 10.01 7.54
N CYS A 96 19.85 9.67 8.69
CA CYS A 96 20.58 9.14 9.83
C CYS A 96 21.27 7.81 9.49
N LEU A 97 20.62 6.94 8.71
CA LEU A 97 21.22 5.68 8.29
C LEU A 97 22.42 5.91 7.36
N MET A 98 22.32 6.80 6.37
CA MET A 98 23.46 7.13 5.49
C MET A 98 24.65 7.66 6.30
N ALA A 99 24.40 8.58 7.22
CA ALA A 99 25.42 9.16 8.11
C ALA A 99 25.94 8.18 9.18
N GLY A 100 25.24 7.08 9.43
CA GLY A 100 25.56 6.13 10.48
C GLY A 100 25.33 6.70 11.88
N ILE A 101 24.20 7.39 12.08
CA ILE A 101 23.73 7.93 13.37
C ILE A 101 22.67 6.97 13.92
N LEU A 102 22.87 6.48 15.14
CA LEU A 102 21.98 5.53 15.83
C LEU A 102 21.63 4.35 14.92
N THR A 103 22.66 3.73 14.32
CA THR A 103 22.49 2.80 13.20
C THR A 103 21.52 1.67 13.50
N ARG A 104 21.50 1.13 14.73
CA ARG A 104 20.57 0.05 15.10
C ARG A 104 19.14 0.53 15.24
N ALA A 105 18.92 1.68 15.86
CA ALA A 105 17.61 2.29 15.95
C ALA A 105 17.03 2.55 14.53
N MET A 106 17.85 3.11 13.64
CA MET A 106 17.46 3.36 12.26
C MET A 106 17.22 2.06 11.48
N SER A 107 17.98 1.00 11.77
CA SER A 107 17.76 -0.32 11.19
C SER A 107 16.42 -0.94 11.59
N VAL A 108 16.00 -0.75 12.85
CA VAL A 108 14.65 -1.15 13.31
C VAL A 108 13.58 -0.32 12.62
N SER A 109 13.80 1.00 12.46
CA SER A 109 12.88 1.84 11.70
C SER A 109 12.72 1.37 10.26
N VAL A 110 13.82 1.08 9.55
CA VAL A 110 13.80 0.49 8.20
C VAL A 110 13.01 -0.82 8.17
N PHE A 111 13.24 -1.70 9.13
CA PHE A 111 12.52 -2.97 9.22
C PHE A 111 11.01 -2.75 9.34
N LEU A 112 10.58 -1.85 10.23
CA LEU A 112 9.17 -1.57 10.47
C LEU A 112 8.49 -0.85 9.29
N LEU A 113 9.19 0.11 8.66
CA LEU A 113 8.70 0.79 7.46
C LEU A 113 8.52 -0.21 6.30
N ALA A 114 9.52 -1.07 6.06
CA ALA A 114 9.45 -2.11 5.04
C ALA A 114 8.34 -3.13 5.32
N LEU A 115 8.15 -3.51 6.59
CA LEU A 115 7.05 -4.39 7.00
C LEU A 115 5.69 -3.74 6.76
N GLY A 116 5.53 -2.46 7.08
CA GLY A 116 4.30 -1.72 6.81
C GLY A 116 3.95 -1.69 5.31
N ILE A 117 4.95 -1.41 4.46
CA ILE A 117 4.81 -1.45 3.00
C ILE A 117 4.42 -2.86 2.54
N LEU A 118 5.13 -3.90 3.01
CA LEU A 118 4.83 -5.29 2.64
C LEU A 118 3.39 -5.70 2.99
N LEU A 119 2.93 -5.33 4.19
CA LEU A 119 1.59 -5.68 4.66
C LEU A 119 0.49 -4.88 3.95
N GLY A 120 0.74 -3.62 3.59
CA GLY A 120 -0.24 -2.79 2.90
C GLY A 120 -0.31 -3.04 1.40
N SER A 121 0.85 -2.99 0.75
CA SER A 121 0.95 -2.90 -0.70
C SER A 121 1.68 -4.08 -1.34
N GLY A 122 2.11 -5.11 -0.59
CA GLY A 122 2.87 -6.24 -1.14
C GLY A 122 2.17 -7.09 -2.21
N TRP A 123 0.91 -6.81 -2.49
CA TRP A 123 0.16 -7.42 -3.59
C TRP A 123 0.20 -6.61 -4.89
N LEU A 124 0.61 -5.34 -4.82
CA LEU A 124 0.77 -4.47 -5.97
C LEU A 124 2.03 -4.86 -6.77
N GLY A 125 1.98 -4.58 -8.07
CA GLY A 125 3.02 -4.97 -9.02
C GLY A 125 2.43 -5.45 -10.35
N THR A 126 2.17 -4.53 -11.27
CA THR A 126 1.53 -4.82 -12.56
C THR A 126 2.43 -5.64 -13.48
N THR A 127 3.75 -5.44 -13.39
CA THR A 127 4.76 -6.05 -14.25
C THR A 127 5.83 -6.78 -13.45
N CYS A 128 6.32 -6.15 -12.40
CA CYS A 128 7.31 -6.67 -11.47
C CYS A 128 6.68 -6.67 -10.08
N LEU A 129 7.03 -7.61 -9.20
CA LEU A 129 6.50 -7.71 -7.84
C LEU A 129 7.09 -6.61 -6.94
N ASP A 130 6.95 -5.35 -7.36
CA ASP A 130 7.77 -4.22 -6.94
C ASP A 130 7.63 -3.94 -5.44
N GLU A 131 6.40 -3.74 -4.97
CA GLU A 131 6.12 -3.46 -3.56
C GLU A 131 6.49 -4.62 -2.65
N TRP A 132 6.27 -5.85 -3.10
CA TRP A 132 6.68 -7.05 -2.36
C TRP A 132 8.20 -7.12 -2.22
N GLN A 133 8.94 -6.94 -3.32
CA GLN A 133 10.41 -6.95 -3.35
C GLN A 133 10.99 -5.86 -2.47
N ILE A 134 10.45 -4.65 -2.53
CA ILE A 134 10.84 -3.53 -1.64
C ILE A 134 10.64 -3.94 -0.17
N GLY A 135 9.49 -4.51 0.15
CA GLY A 135 9.17 -4.96 1.51
C GLY A 135 10.14 -6.02 2.05
N ILE A 136 10.31 -7.13 1.32
CA ILE A 136 11.15 -8.24 1.81
C ILE A 136 12.64 -7.89 1.85
N LEU A 137 13.15 -7.13 0.87
CA LEU A 137 14.54 -6.68 0.85
C LEU A 137 14.79 -5.63 1.93
N GLY A 138 13.83 -4.73 2.18
CA GLY A 138 13.91 -3.75 3.27
C GLY A 138 13.93 -4.40 4.66
N ILE A 139 13.10 -5.41 4.89
CA ILE A 139 13.11 -6.22 6.13
C ILE A 139 14.47 -6.92 6.32
N SER A 140 14.96 -7.57 5.26
CA SER A 140 16.25 -8.27 5.28
C SER A 140 17.42 -7.31 5.52
N ALA A 141 17.42 -6.16 4.85
CA ALA A 141 18.43 -5.11 5.03
C ALA A 141 18.38 -4.52 6.44
N GLY A 142 17.19 -4.25 6.99
CA GLY A 142 17.02 -3.78 8.36
C GLY A 142 17.61 -4.75 9.38
N LEU A 143 17.33 -6.05 9.26
CA LEU A 143 17.92 -7.05 10.14
C LEU A 143 19.45 -7.13 9.97
N THR A 144 19.94 -7.11 8.73
CA THR A 144 21.37 -7.19 8.41
C THR A 144 22.14 -6.01 9.00
N LEU A 145 21.63 -4.79 8.83
CA LEU A 145 22.23 -3.55 9.36
C LEU A 145 22.16 -3.51 10.89
N PHE A 146 21.07 -4.01 11.50
CA PHE A 146 20.95 -4.10 12.96
C PHE A 146 22.04 -5.00 13.55
N LEU A 147 22.28 -6.16 12.93
CA LEU A 147 23.28 -7.13 13.38
C LEU A 147 24.71 -6.65 13.13
N ALA A 148 24.98 -6.05 11.97
CA ALA A 148 26.31 -5.58 11.58
C ALA A 148 26.71 -4.27 12.26
N GLY A 149 25.77 -3.36 12.52
CA GLY A 149 26.03 -2.01 12.99
C GLY A 149 26.58 -1.08 11.89
N GLY A 150 27.03 0.11 12.28
CA GLY A 150 27.48 1.17 11.38
C GLY A 150 28.92 1.06 10.90
N GLY A 151 29.75 0.22 11.50
CA GLY A 151 31.17 0.08 11.15
C GLY A 151 31.98 1.38 11.27
N ARG A 152 33.20 1.36 10.71
CA ARG A 152 34.19 2.43 10.86
C ARG A 152 33.76 3.78 10.26
N TYR A 153 33.05 3.77 9.13
CA TYR A 153 32.57 4.98 8.47
C TYR A 153 31.18 5.39 8.99
N SER A 154 30.99 5.42 10.31
CA SER A 154 29.74 5.88 10.94
C SER A 154 30.03 6.98 11.95
N LEU A 155 29.09 7.91 12.10
CA LEU A 155 29.16 8.88 13.19
C LEU A 155 29.06 8.20 14.55
N ASP A 156 28.34 7.08 14.66
CA ASP A 156 28.36 6.22 15.84
C ASP A 156 29.79 5.83 16.27
N HIS A 157 30.62 5.40 15.31
CA HIS A 157 32.02 5.02 15.57
C HIS A 157 32.87 6.23 15.97
N VAL A 158 32.70 7.37 15.31
CA VAL A 158 33.42 8.62 15.65
C VAL A 158 33.11 9.06 17.09
N VAL A 159 31.85 8.92 17.52
CA VAL A 159 31.44 9.27 18.89
C VAL A 159 32.11 8.39 19.93
N VAL A 160 32.23 7.09 19.64
CA VAL A 160 32.92 6.12 20.51
C VAL A 160 34.44 6.37 20.53
N GLU A 161 35.06 6.61 19.37
CA GLU A 161 36.50 6.82 19.24
C GLU A 161 36.97 8.10 19.93
N ARG A 162 36.17 9.17 19.86
CA ARG A 162 36.47 10.43 20.55
C ARG A 162 36.11 10.42 22.05
N ASN A 163 35.65 9.29 22.57
CA ASN A 163 35.29 9.08 23.98
C ASN A 163 34.37 10.19 24.53
N PHE A 164 33.37 10.61 23.75
CA PHE A 164 32.36 11.53 24.27
C PHE A 164 31.61 10.83 25.42
N GLY A 165 31.25 11.56 26.49
CA GLY A 165 30.57 10.97 27.65
C GLY A 165 29.24 10.26 27.33
N VAL A 166 28.62 10.57 26.18
CA VAL A 166 27.43 9.87 25.67
C VAL A 166 27.74 8.43 25.23
N ALA A 167 28.95 8.15 24.77
CA ALA A 167 29.37 6.83 24.29
C ALA A 167 29.35 5.75 25.40
N GLU A 168 29.53 6.16 26.65
CA GLU A 168 29.50 5.26 27.81
C GLU A 168 28.07 4.90 28.26
N SER A 169 27.08 5.68 27.83
CA SER A 169 25.68 5.48 28.25
C SER A 169 25.09 4.18 27.70
N CYS A 170 24.29 3.49 28.53
CA CYS A 170 23.70 2.20 28.16
C CYS A 170 22.75 2.32 26.94
N TRP A 171 21.96 3.40 26.88
CA TRP A 171 21.01 3.64 25.80
C TRP A 171 21.73 3.83 24.45
N PHE A 172 22.83 4.59 24.43
CA PHE A 172 23.59 4.84 23.20
C PHE A 172 24.22 3.55 22.70
N ARG A 173 24.78 2.72 23.59
CA ARG A 173 25.38 1.44 23.19
C ARG A 173 24.38 0.49 22.53
N TRP A 174 23.10 0.54 22.93
CA TRP A 174 22.03 -0.28 22.36
C TRP A 174 21.47 0.29 21.05
N LEU A 175 21.21 1.60 20.98
CA LEU A 175 20.64 2.27 19.80
C LEU A 175 21.66 2.54 18.69
N ALA A 176 22.91 2.78 19.05
CA ALA A 176 24.02 2.98 18.12
C ALA A 176 24.74 1.65 17.84
N SER A 177 25.97 1.74 17.35
CA SER A 177 26.77 0.60 16.91
C SER A 177 27.60 -0.07 18.01
N GLY A 178 27.15 0.00 19.28
CA GLY A 178 27.86 -0.58 20.42
C GLY A 178 28.02 -2.11 20.38
N PRO A 179 28.76 -2.73 21.32
CA PRO A 179 28.95 -4.17 21.33
C PRO A 179 27.63 -4.92 21.57
N LEU A 180 27.18 -5.70 20.59
CA LEU A 180 26.00 -6.57 20.68
C LEU A 180 26.45 -8.04 20.72
N ASP A 181 26.10 -8.75 21.79
CA ASP A 181 26.36 -10.18 21.94
C ASP A 181 25.16 -10.98 21.43
N VAL A 182 25.22 -11.38 20.15
CA VAL A 182 24.16 -12.17 19.51
C VAL A 182 24.67 -13.58 19.29
N ARG A 183 23.90 -14.57 19.77
CA ARG A 183 24.23 -15.98 19.59
C ARG A 183 23.95 -16.39 18.15
N ARG A 184 24.77 -17.28 17.58
CA ARG A 184 24.59 -17.81 16.20
C ARG A 184 23.17 -18.34 15.95
N ARG A 185 22.54 -18.97 16.94
CA ARG A 185 21.15 -19.46 16.86
C ARG A 185 20.13 -18.33 16.67
N GLN A 186 20.35 -17.17 17.28
CA GLN A 186 19.46 -16.00 17.11
C GLN A 186 19.59 -15.41 15.71
N VAL A 187 20.81 -15.36 15.16
CA VAL A 187 21.04 -14.93 13.77
C VAL A 187 20.35 -15.88 12.78
N LEU A 188 20.53 -17.19 12.96
CA LEU A 188 19.84 -18.21 12.15
C LEU A 188 18.32 -18.11 12.29
N GLY A 189 17.81 -17.93 13.51
CA GLY A 189 16.38 -17.75 13.75
C GLY A 189 15.82 -16.50 13.07
N GLY A 190 16.52 -15.37 13.14
CA GLY A 190 16.14 -14.14 12.47
C GLY A 190 16.15 -14.27 10.95
N ALA A 191 17.19 -14.89 10.38
CA ALA A 191 17.26 -15.15 8.94
C ALA A 191 16.14 -16.09 8.46
N ALA A 192 15.87 -17.17 9.22
CA ALA A 192 14.77 -18.08 8.93
C ALA A 192 13.40 -17.37 9.03
N ALA A 193 13.22 -16.47 10.00
CA ALA A 193 12.00 -15.67 10.13
C ALA A 193 11.80 -14.73 8.94
N VAL A 194 12.83 -14.00 8.50
CA VAL A 194 12.75 -13.14 7.31
C VAL A 194 12.45 -13.96 6.05
N LEU A 195 13.10 -15.11 5.87
CA LEU A 195 12.80 -16.02 4.77
C LEU A 195 11.35 -16.52 4.83
N THR A 196 10.86 -16.88 6.01
CA THR A 196 9.48 -17.33 6.21
C THR A 196 8.49 -16.23 5.84
N ILE A 197 8.72 -15.00 6.29
CA ILE A 197 7.91 -13.84 5.91
C ILE A 197 7.88 -13.68 4.39
N ALA A 198 9.05 -13.74 3.73
CA ALA A 198 9.13 -13.62 2.27
C ALA A 198 8.32 -14.73 1.57
N LEU A 199 8.54 -15.99 1.92
CA LEU A 199 7.86 -17.13 1.29
C LEU A 199 6.35 -17.12 1.54
N CYS A 200 5.92 -16.87 2.79
CA CYS A 200 4.50 -16.82 3.14
C CYS A 200 3.77 -15.67 2.45
N THR A 201 4.37 -14.47 2.40
CA THR A 201 3.76 -13.32 1.73
C THR A 201 3.74 -13.49 0.21
N ASN A 202 4.78 -14.08 -0.39
CA ASN A 202 4.78 -14.40 -1.82
C ASN A 202 3.65 -15.39 -2.17
N GLN A 203 3.48 -16.44 -1.35
CA GLN A 203 2.39 -17.39 -1.55
C GLN A 203 1.01 -16.73 -1.35
N TYR A 204 0.87 -15.90 -0.31
CA TYR A 204 -0.40 -15.24 0.00
C TYR A 204 -0.83 -14.28 -1.11
N PHE A 205 0.05 -13.37 -1.53
CA PHE A 205 -0.28 -12.34 -2.51
C PHE A 205 -0.32 -12.87 -3.93
N HIS A 206 0.66 -13.69 -4.32
CA HIS A 206 0.92 -14.03 -5.72
C HIS A 206 0.72 -15.51 -6.05
N GLY A 207 0.63 -16.38 -5.05
CA GLY A 207 0.66 -17.83 -5.27
C GLY A 207 2.02 -18.31 -5.81
N GLY A 208 3.10 -17.58 -5.51
CA GLY A 208 4.40 -17.72 -6.18
C GLY A 208 5.24 -18.94 -5.77
N LEU A 209 4.81 -19.77 -4.83
CA LEU A 209 5.53 -21.00 -4.44
C LEU A 209 4.86 -22.27 -5.00
N TYR A 210 3.55 -22.37 -4.85
CA TYR A 210 2.78 -23.55 -5.27
C TYR A 210 1.35 -23.16 -5.69
N GLY A 211 0.80 -23.94 -6.63
CA GLY A 211 -0.51 -23.66 -7.22
C GLY A 211 -0.45 -22.67 -8.39
N PRO A 212 -1.61 -22.15 -8.86
CA PRO A 212 -1.64 -21.21 -9.96
C PRO A 212 -1.12 -19.84 -9.53
N LEU A 213 -0.28 -19.24 -10.38
CA LEU A 213 0.19 -17.88 -10.21
C LEU A 213 -0.98 -16.90 -10.38
N ARG A 214 -1.07 -15.90 -9.51
CA ARG A 214 -2.11 -14.88 -9.52
C ARG A 214 -1.49 -13.50 -9.51
N ASN A 215 -1.99 -12.60 -10.34
CA ASN A 215 -1.62 -11.19 -10.28
C ASN A 215 -2.89 -10.34 -10.25
N LYS A 216 -3.23 -9.87 -9.05
CA LYS A 216 -4.39 -9.02 -8.78
C LYS A 216 -4.23 -7.59 -9.26
N SER A 217 -3.06 -7.21 -9.77
CA SER A 217 -2.77 -5.86 -10.25
C SER A 217 -2.97 -5.71 -11.76
N VAL A 218 -3.39 -6.75 -12.49
CA VAL A 218 -3.48 -6.71 -13.96
C VAL A 218 -4.86 -6.29 -14.45
N ALA A 219 -5.89 -7.06 -14.12
CA ALA A 219 -7.25 -6.82 -14.61
C ALA A 219 -8.12 -6.13 -13.54
N PRO A 220 -8.94 -5.15 -13.91
CA PRO A 220 -9.86 -4.53 -12.96
C PRO A 220 -10.87 -5.56 -12.46
N ILE A 221 -11.22 -5.48 -11.18
CA ILE A 221 -12.40 -6.14 -10.62
C ILE A 221 -13.19 -5.11 -9.82
N ILE A 222 -14.48 -5.00 -10.13
CA ILE A 222 -15.43 -4.18 -9.38
C ILE A 222 -16.39 -5.10 -8.63
N GLU A 223 -16.38 -4.98 -7.31
CA GLU A 223 -17.40 -5.56 -6.46
C GLU A 223 -18.61 -4.63 -6.42
N VAL A 224 -19.78 -5.21 -6.64
CA VAL A 224 -21.07 -4.51 -6.60
C VAL A 224 -21.83 -4.99 -5.37
N SER A 225 -22.34 -4.05 -4.57
CA SER A 225 -23.05 -4.36 -3.33
C SER A 225 -24.21 -3.40 -3.10
N ASN A 226 -25.14 -3.78 -2.21
CA ASN A 226 -26.34 -2.99 -1.89
C ASN A 226 -27.11 -2.53 -3.14
N ALA A 227 -27.18 -3.40 -4.14
CA ALA A 227 -27.85 -3.11 -5.39
C ALA A 227 -29.35 -3.17 -5.17
N ARG A 228 -30.01 -2.02 -5.33
CA ARG A 228 -31.44 -1.80 -5.09
C ARG A 228 -32.07 -1.09 -6.28
N ILE A 229 -33.32 -1.44 -6.56
CA ILE A 229 -34.07 -0.85 -7.67
C ILE A 229 -35.50 -0.53 -7.23
N SER A 230 -35.99 0.62 -7.70
CA SER A 230 -37.38 1.09 -7.55
C SER A 230 -37.83 1.70 -8.88
N ASP A 231 -39.13 1.99 -9.02
CA ASP A 231 -39.70 2.46 -10.30
C ASP A 231 -39.01 3.69 -10.91
N ARG A 232 -38.33 4.50 -10.07
CA ARG A 232 -37.66 5.74 -10.50
C ARG A 232 -36.17 5.82 -10.22
N ASN A 233 -35.62 4.83 -9.54
CA ASN A 233 -34.27 4.92 -8.99
C ASN A 233 -33.57 3.57 -9.05
N LEU A 234 -32.31 3.60 -9.51
CA LEU A 234 -31.35 2.51 -9.40
C LEU A 234 -30.20 2.94 -8.49
N ARG A 235 -30.01 2.19 -7.39
CA ARG A 235 -28.95 2.44 -6.42
C ARG A 235 -28.04 1.24 -6.28
N PHE A 236 -26.73 1.46 -6.27
CA PHE A 236 -25.77 0.40 -5.99
C PHE A 236 -24.44 0.99 -5.52
N THR A 237 -23.70 0.21 -4.73
CA THR A 237 -22.34 0.55 -4.33
C THR A 237 -21.34 -0.18 -5.21
N VAL A 238 -20.39 0.57 -5.77
CA VAL A 238 -19.21 0.02 -6.47
C VAL A 238 -18.00 0.10 -5.55
N TYR A 239 -17.17 -0.95 -5.58
CA TYR A 239 -15.87 -0.98 -4.93
C TYR A 239 -14.86 -1.68 -5.82
N ARG A 240 -13.82 -0.96 -6.26
CA ARG A 240 -12.78 -1.57 -7.10
C ARG A 240 -11.71 -2.23 -6.25
N THR A 241 -11.56 -3.54 -6.39
CA THR A 241 -10.67 -4.34 -5.53
C THR A 241 -9.38 -4.79 -6.20
N GLU A 242 -9.32 -4.79 -7.52
CA GLU A 242 -8.18 -5.29 -8.30
C GLU A 242 -7.90 -4.42 -9.54
N GLY A 243 -6.76 -4.70 -10.18
CA GLY A 243 -6.27 -4.09 -11.41
C GLY A 243 -5.19 -3.03 -11.19
N VAL A 244 -4.76 -2.43 -12.30
CA VAL A 244 -3.65 -1.49 -12.37
C VAL A 244 -3.90 -0.23 -11.52
N ASP A 245 -2.91 0.20 -10.74
CA ASP A 245 -3.01 1.32 -9.80
C ASP A 245 -2.80 2.70 -10.47
N VAL A 246 -2.23 2.75 -11.68
CA VAL A 246 -2.00 3.99 -12.43
C VAL A 246 -3.19 4.48 -13.28
N TYR A 247 -4.18 3.62 -13.52
CA TYR A 247 -5.38 3.96 -14.31
C TYR A 247 -6.66 3.43 -13.65
N GLY A 248 -7.79 4.10 -13.92
CA GLY A 248 -9.11 3.67 -13.46
C GLY A 248 -9.68 2.52 -14.30
N SER A 249 -10.68 1.81 -13.75
CA SER A 249 -11.67 1.13 -14.59
C SER A 249 -12.62 2.17 -15.16
N PHE A 250 -13.08 1.96 -16.39
CA PHE A 250 -13.96 2.86 -17.12
C PHE A 250 -15.28 2.15 -17.34
N LEU A 251 -16.24 2.43 -16.46
CA LEU A 251 -17.59 1.91 -16.57
C LEU A 251 -18.30 2.59 -17.74
N VAL A 252 -18.52 1.83 -18.82
CA VAL A 252 -19.13 2.30 -20.07
C VAL A 252 -20.57 1.82 -20.22
N GLY A 253 -21.03 0.90 -19.38
CA GLY A 253 -22.39 0.39 -19.43
C GLY A 253 -22.92 -0.05 -18.06
N VAL A 254 -24.18 0.26 -17.80
CA VAL A 254 -24.94 -0.28 -16.67
C VAL A 254 -26.25 -0.83 -17.21
N THR A 255 -26.46 -2.14 -17.07
CA THR A 255 -27.64 -2.81 -17.58
C THR A 255 -28.36 -3.53 -16.46
N VAL A 256 -29.67 -3.38 -16.39
CA VAL A 256 -30.53 -4.20 -15.53
C VAL A 256 -31.33 -5.14 -16.40
N THR A 257 -31.23 -6.43 -16.15
CA THR A 257 -31.95 -7.48 -16.87
C THR A 257 -32.84 -8.28 -15.94
N GLU A 258 -34.03 -8.66 -16.43
CA GLU A 258 -34.85 -9.71 -15.82
C GLU A 258 -34.13 -11.05 -15.91
N SER A 259 -34.09 -11.79 -14.81
CA SER A 259 -33.36 -13.06 -14.69
C SER A 259 -34.05 -14.17 -15.47
N GLU A 260 -35.37 -14.12 -15.56
CA GLU A 260 -36.22 -15.15 -16.16
C GLU A 260 -36.26 -15.03 -17.69
N THR A 261 -36.35 -13.80 -18.20
CA THR A 261 -36.55 -13.52 -19.63
C THR A 261 -35.28 -13.04 -20.33
N GLY A 262 -34.28 -12.57 -19.58
CA GLY A 262 -33.10 -11.88 -20.11
C GLY A 262 -33.41 -10.49 -20.68
N ARG A 263 -34.64 -9.99 -20.52
CA ARG A 263 -35.06 -8.69 -21.05
C ARG A 263 -34.37 -7.57 -20.27
N ALA A 264 -33.69 -6.67 -20.99
CA ALA A 264 -33.13 -5.46 -20.41
C ALA A 264 -34.25 -4.47 -20.08
N VAL A 265 -34.31 -4.04 -18.82
CA VAL A 265 -35.29 -3.06 -18.31
C VAL A 265 -34.65 -1.69 -18.13
N VAL A 266 -33.35 -1.64 -17.83
CA VAL A 266 -32.54 -0.43 -17.82
C VAL A 266 -31.29 -0.66 -18.63
N VAL A 267 -30.94 0.29 -19.50
CA VAL A 267 -29.67 0.30 -20.24
C VAL A 267 -29.12 1.72 -20.21
N LEU A 268 -28.06 1.91 -19.43
CA LEU A 268 -27.30 3.15 -19.38
C LEU A 268 -26.00 2.97 -20.16
N ARG A 269 -25.77 3.87 -21.11
CA ARG A 269 -24.58 3.87 -21.96
C ARG A 269 -23.57 4.91 -21.49
N ALA A 270 -22.37 4.83 -22.06
CA ALA A 270 -21.24 5.71 -21.76
C ALA A 270 -21.62 7.19 -21.73
N GLU A 271 -22.45 7.66 -22.67
CA GLU A 271 -22.87 9.06 -22.77
C GLU A 271 -23.77 9.49 -21.60
N GLN A 272 -24.63 8.60 -21.12
CA GLN A 272 -25.48 8.88 -19.97
C GLN A 272 -24.64 8.84 -18.68
N LEU A 273 -23.75 7.86 -18.57
CA LEU A 273 -22.85 7.67 -17.44
C LEU A 273 -21.84 8.82 -17.27
N SER A 274 -21.32 9.36 -18.38
CA SER A 274 -20.42 10.53 -18.38
C SER A 274 -21.14 11.82 -17.99
N SER A 275 -22.46 11.89 -18.19
CA SER A 275 -23.29 13.04 -17.86
C SER A 275 -23.93 13.00 -16.47
N LEU A 276 -23.62 11.99 -15.65
CA LEU A 276 -24.19 11.85 -14.31
C LEU A 276 -23.87 13.08 -13.45
N PRO A 277 -24.87 13.67 -12.78
CA PRO A 277 -24.64 14.81 -11.93
C PRO A 277 -23.87 14.39 -10.67
N ALA A 278 -23.09 15.31 -10.10
CA ALA A 278 -22.22 15.00 -8.96
C ALA A 278 -22.97 14.43 -7.73
N HIS A 279 -24.23 14.83 -7.52
CA HIS A 279 -25.06 14.32 -6.42
C HIS A 279 -25.49 12.85 -6.59
N SER A 280 -25.40 12.29 -7.80
CA SER A 280 -25.65 10.87 -8.06
C SER A 280 -24.51 9.98 -7.59
N ILE A 281 -23.36 10.52 -7.19
CA ILE A 281 -22.20 9.75 -6.76
C ILE A 281 -21.78 10.18 -5.36
N THR A 282 -22.02 9.31 -4.38
CA THR A 282 -21.60 9.53 -3.00
C THR A 282 -20.34 8.71 -2.71
N ASN A 283 -19.19 9.38 -2.73
CA ASN A 283 -17.90 8.76 -2.44
C ASN A 283 -17.71 8.51 -0.94
N ARG A 284 -17.21 7.32 -0.58
CA ARG A 284 -16.90 6.97 0.82
C ARG A 284 -15.44 7.17 1.20
N TYR A 285 -14.53 7.05 0.24
CA TYR A 285 -13.09 7.20 0.47
C TYR A 285 -12.53 8.35 -0.35
N ILE A 286 -11.28 8.75 -0.06
CA ILE A 286 -10.63 9.89 -0.71
C ILE A 286 -10.46 9.73 -2.23
N ALA A 287 -10.13 8.53 -2.73
CA ALA A 287 -10.11 8.30 -4.18
C ALA A 287 -11.54 8.27 -4.73
N ALA A 288 -11.88 9.32 -5.48
CA ALA A 288 -13.24 9.56 -5.92
C ALA A 288 -13.58 8.82 -7.23
N VAL A 289 -14.70 8.10 -7.20
CA VAL A 289 -15.47 7.74 -8.38
C VAL A 289 -16.08 9.01 -8.95
N LYS A 290 -15.91 9.24 -10.26
CA LYS A 290 -16.37 10.45 -10.92
C LYS A 290 -16.75 10.20 -12.38
N PRO A 291 -17.63 11.03 -12.97
CA PRO A 291 -17.86 10.99 -14.41
C PRO A 291 -16.58 11.37 -15.16
N GLY A 292 -16.29 10.65 -16.24
CA GLY A 292 -15.23 10.94 -17.20
C GLY A 292 -15.81 11.18 -18.58
N ALA A 293 -14.96 11.43 -19.59
CA ALA A 293 -15.42 11.77 -20.94
C ALA A 293 -16.26 10.66 -21.60
N TYR A 294 -15.99 9.39 -21.27
CA TYR A 294 -16.58 8.22 -21.93
C TYR A 294 -17.18 7.21 -20.93
N GLY A 295 -17.69 7.67 -19.79
CA GLY A 295 -18.31 6.81 -18.77
C GLY A 295 -18.00 7.27 -17.36
N VAL A 296 -18.07 6.36 -16.38
CA VAL A 296 -17.65 6.63 -14.99
C VAL A 296 -16.28 6.03 -14.73
N ILE A 297 -15.37 6.83 -14.18
CA ILE A 297 -14.03 6.40 -13.78
C ILE A 297 -14.10 5.88 -12.36
N VAL A 298 -13.64 4.64 -12.15
CA VAL A 298 -13.53 3.98 -10.85
C VAL A 298 -12.05 3.70 -10.54
N PRO A 299 -11.37 4.57 -9.76
CA PRO A 299 -9.98 4.36 -9.33
C PRO A 299 -9.82 3.10 -8.47
N LEU A 300 -8.58 2.58 -8.37
CA LEU A 300 -8.31 1.40 -7.54
C LEU A 300 -8.62 1.71 -6.07
N GLY A 301 -9.31 0.80 -5.39
CA GLY A 301 -9.72 0.99 -4.00
C GLY A 301 -10.76 2.10 -3.79
N ALA A 302 -11.26 2.75 -4.85
CA ALA A 302 -12.37 3.69 -4.73
C ALA A 302 -13.67 2.97 -4.40
N LYS A 303 -14.45 3.55 -3.49
CA LYS A 303 -15.76 3.04 -3.08
C LYS A 303 -16.78 4.17 -3.11
N ALA A 304 -17.86 3.97 -3.85
CA ALA A 304 -18.92 4.95 -3.98
C ALA A 304 -20.28 4.31 -4.14
N GLU A 305 -21.31 4.98 -3.64
CA GLU A 305 -22.69 4.70 -3.94
C GLU A 305 -23.12 5.52 -5.15
N LEU A 306 -23.63 4.85 -6.18
CA LEU A 306 -24.25 5.46 -7.34
C LEU A 306 -25.75 5.42 -7.15
N ASN A 307 -26.39 6.59 -7.30
CA ASN A 307 -27.82 6.79 -7.18
C ASN A 307 -28.33 7.46 -8.47
N ILE A 308 -28.98 6.66 -9.33
CA ILE A 308 -29.41 7.09 -10.65
C ILE A 308 -30.92 7.29 -10.60
N ASP A 309 -31.32 8.55 -10.45
CA ASP A 309 -32.72 8.98 -10.37
C ASP A 309 -33.29 9.32 -11.76
N GLY A 310 -34.62 9.39 -11.84
CA GLY A 310 -35.33 9.85 -13.05
C GLY A 310 -35.43 8.78 -14.14
N LEU A 311 -35.25 7.51 -13.76
CA LEU A 311 -35.53 6.39 -14.63
C LEU A 311 -37.05 6.16 -14.70
N ASP A 312 -37.55 5.67 -15.84
CA ASP A 312 -38.94 5.20 -15.98
C ASP A 312 -38.92 3.68 -16.09
N ILE A 313 -38.84 3.02 -14.93
CA ILE A 313 -38.66 1.58 -14.81
C ILE A 313 -40.00 0.95 -14.47
N ARG A 314 -40.52 0.09 -15.35
CA ARG A 314 -41.67 -0.75 -15.01
C ARG A 314 -41.17 -2.03 -14.35
N ILE A 315 -41.17 -2.05 -13.03
CA ILE A 315 -40.73 -3.20 -12.23
C ILE A 315 -41.94 -4.09 -11.95
N ASP A 316 -41.78 -5.39 -12.18
CA ASP A 316 -42.71 -6.40 -11.68
C ASP A 316 -42.11 -6.99 -10.39
N PRO A 317 -42.76 -6.80 -9.22
CA PRO A 317 -42.29 -7.34 -7.95
C PRO A 317 -42.13 -8.86 -7.93
N ARG A 318 -42.73 -9.58 -8.90
CA ARG A 318 -42.64 -11.04 -9.01
C ARG A 318 -41.39 -11.51 -9.72
N HIS A 319 -40.67 -10.62 -10.40
CA HIS A 319 -39.49 -10.96 -11.20
C HIS A 319 -38.21 -10.66 -10.43
N HIS A 320 -37.15 -11.42 -10.73
CA HIS A 320 -35.82 -11.19 -10.19
C HIS A 320 -34.96 -10.41 -11.18
N TYR A 321 -34.20 -9.44 -10.69
CA TYR A 321 -33.39 -8.56 -11.52
C TYR A 321 -31.90 -8.73 -11.24
N ASN A 322 -31.09 -8.63 -12.29
CA ASN A 322 -29.64 -8.62 -12.21
C ASN A 322 -29.09 -7.30 -12.76
N LEU A 323 -28.16 -6.71 -12.02
CA LEU A 323 -27.38 -5.55 -12.43
C LEU A 323 -26.07 -6.03 -13.03
N SER A 324 -25.77 -5.60 -14.25
CA SER A 324 -24.50 -5.85 -14.94
C SER A 324 -23.77 -4.54 -15.23
N LEU A 325 -22.52 -4.47 -14.82
CA LEU A 325 -21.61 -3.34 -15.03
C LEU A 325 -20.59 -3.73 -16.09
N ALA A 326 -20.46 -2.94 -17.16
CA ALA A 326 -19.55 -3.19 -18.27
C ALA A 326 -18.40 -2.18 -18.29
N ASP A 327 -17.17 -2.69 -18.38
CA ASP A 327 -15.95 -1.91 -18.54
C ASP A 327 -15.52 -1.80 -20.00
N VAL A 328 -14.76 -0.76 -20.33
CA VAL A 328 -14.20 -0.54 -21.68
C VAL A 328 -13.35 -1.70 -22.19
N SER A 329 -12.74 -2.49 -21.30
CA SER A 329 -11.99 -3.71 -21.67
C SER A 329 -12.88 -4.89 -22.09
N GLY A 330 -14.20 -4.78 -21.93
CA GLY A 330 -15.15 -5.86 -22.16
C GLY A 330 -15.44 -6.72 -20.93
N ALA A 331 -14.82 -6.44 -19.78
CA ALA A 331 -15.17 -7.10 -18.52
C ALA A 331 -16.60 -6.75 -18.08
N VAL A 332 -17.32 -7.73 -17.52
CA VAL A 332 -18.68 -7.55 -17.01
C VAL A 332 -18.79 -8.12 -15.60
N TRP A 333 -19.30 -7.32 -14.66
CA TRP A 333 -19.56 -7.74 -13.29
C TRP A 333 -21.06 -7.70 -13.01
N THR A 334 -21.59 -8.80 -12.48
CA THR A 334 -23.04 -8.98 -12.27
C THR A 334 -23.37 -9.18 -10.80
N GLN A 335 -24.48 -8.59 -10.35
CA GLN A 335 -25.00 -8.70 -8.99
C GLN A 335 -26.53 -8.75 -9.00
N ALA A 336 -27.11 -9.60 -8.16
CA ALA A 336 -28.56 -9.65 -7.98
C ALA A 336 -29.06 -8.36 -7.31
N LEU A 337 -30.16 -7.81 -7.82
CA LEU A 337 -30.83 -6.62 -7.30
C LEU A 337 -31.91 -7.00 -6.28
N GLN A 338 -32.05 -6.14 -5.28
CA GLN A 338 -33.19 -6.15 -4.37
C GLN A 338 -34.18 -5.09 -4.82
N ILE A 339 -35.47 -5.41 -4.83
CA ILE A 339 -36.52 -4.43 -5.09
C ILE A 339 -36.73 -3.68 -3.77
N ASP A 340 -36.64 -2.35 -3.80
CA ASP A 340 -37.04 -1.53 -2.66
C ASP A 340 -38.58 -1.45 -2.62
N ASP A 341 -39.15 -1.58 -1.42
CA ASP A 341 -40.61 -1.54 -1.18
C ASP A 341 -41.27 -0.19 -1.52
#